data_AF-A0A1S2HT33-F1
#
_entry.id   AF-A0A1S2HT33-F1
#
_cell.length_a   1.000
_cell.length_b   1.000
_cell.length_c   1.000
_cell.angle_alpha   90.00
_cell.angle_beta   90.00
_cell.angle_gamma   90.00
#
_symmetry.space_group_name_H-M   'P 1'
#
loop_
_entity.id
_entity.type
_entity.pdbx_description
1 polymer ?
#
loop_
_entity_poly.entity_id
_entity_poly.type
_entity_poly.pdbx_seq_one_letter_code
_entity_poly.pdbx_strand_id
1 'polypeptide(L)' 'MLENLAGAHLLIILVILALDALALVQVWRDRRRSDVVKVLWTVVIIALPVIGVLGWAVNWLFGRAADRLNRSNGPAA' A
#
# COMPACT_ATOMS: atom_id res chain seq x y z
N MET A 1 -3.15 25.21 -8.20
CA MET A 1 -2.30 24.07 -8.63
C MET A 1 -2.23 22.97 -7.57
N LEU A 2 -1.98 23.30 -6.29
CA LEU A 2 -2.02 22.32 -5.17
C LEU A 2 -3.38 21.61 -5.00
N GLU A 3 -4.51 22.31 -5.20
CA GLU A 3 -5.85 21.70 -5.16
C GLU A 3 -6.05 20.63 -6.25
N ASN A 4 -5.56 20.86 -7.47
CA ASN A 4 -5.61 19.85 -8.54
C ASN A 4 -4.78 18.62 -8.20
N LEU A 5 -3.62 18.80 -7.56
CA LEU A 5 -2.79 17.70 -7.09
C LEU A 5 -3.50 16.92 -5.99
N ALA A 6 -4.01 17.58 -4.95
CA ALA A 6 -4.75 16.91 -3.88
C ALA A 6 -5.98 16.16 -4.41
N GLY A 7 -6.72 16.77 -5.34
CA GLY A 7 -7.87 16.14 -6.01
C GLY A 7 -7.48 14.91 -6.84
N ALA A 8 -6.37 14.97 -7.59
CA ALA A 8 -5.88 13.83 -8.36
C ALA A 8 -5.44 12.66 -7.47
N HIS A 9 -4.75 12.94 -6.34
CA HIS A 9 -4.35 11.89 -5.40
C HIS A 9 -5.57 11.23 -4.75
N LEU A 10 -6.56 12.01 -4.35
CA LEU A 10 -7.83 11.48 -3.83
C LEU A 10 -8.56 10.62 -4.86
N LEU A 11 -8.60 11.07 -6.13
CA LEU A 11 -9.21 10.30 -7.22
C LEU A 11 -8.49 8.96 -7.42
N ILE A 12 -7.16 8.94 -7.41
CA ILE A 12 -6.38 7.70 -7.53
C ILE A 12 -6.69 6.76 -6.36
N ILE A 13 -6.70 7.27 -5.12
CA ILE A 13 -7.04 6.46 -3.93
C ILE A 13 -8.45 5.87 -4.06
N LEU A 14 -9.43 6.68 -4.50
CA LEU A 14 -10.80 6.22 -4.72
C LEU A 14 -10.89 5.15 -5.80
N VAL A 15 -10.16 5.29 -6.90
CA VAL A 15 -10.11 4.28 -7.97
C VAL A 15 -9.53 2.96 -7.43
N ILE A 16 -8.44 3.01 -6.68
CA ILE A 16 -7.84 1.82 -6.06
C ILE A 16 -8.83 1.14 -5.13
N LEU A 17 -9.48 1.90 -4.23
CA LEU A 17 -10.50 1.37 -3.32
C LEU A 17 -11.70 0.76 -4.06
N ALA A 18 -12.14 1.38 -5.16
CA ALA A 18 -13.21 0.84 -5.98
C ALA A 18 -12.82 -0.49 -6.64
N LEU A 19 -11.57 -0.61 -7.11
CA LEU A 19 -11.04 -1.86 -7.67
C LEU A 19 -10.97 -2.96 -6.60
N ASP A 20 -10.52 -2.64 -5.39
CA ASP A 20 -10.49 -3.60 -4.28
C ASP A 20 -11.90 -4.08 -3.92
N ALA A 21 -12.86 -3.16 -3.83
CA ALA A 21 -14.26 -3.50 -3.57
C ALA A 21 -14.84 -4.41 -4.67
N LEU A 22 -14.55 -4.11 -5.94
CA LEU A 22 -14.95 -4.95 -7.07
C LEU A 22 -14.31 -6.34 -6.98
N ALA A 23 -13.02 -6.42 -6.65
CA ALA A 23 -12.31 -7.69 -6.50
C ALA A 23 -12.94 -8.55 -5.38
N LEU A 24 -13.25 -7.94 -4.23
CA LEU A 24 -13.94 -8.62 -3.14
C LEU A 24 -15.33 -9.11 -3.57
N VAL A 25 -16.13 -8.26 -4.22
CA VAL A 25 -17.45 -8.65 -4.73
C VAL A 25 -17.32 -9.83 -5.71
N GLN A 26 -16.33 -9.81 -6.61
CA GLN A 26 -16.11 -10.90 -7.57
C GLN A 26 -15.75 -12.21 -6.87
N VAL A 27 -14.86 -12.18 -5.87
CA VAL A 27 -14.46 -13.37 -5.08
C VAL A 27 -15.68 -14.01 -4.41
N TRP A 28 -16.54 -13.19 -3.79
CA TRP A 28 -17.70 -13.70 -3.06
C TRP A 28 -18.87 -14.08 -3.97
N ARG A 29 -18.96 -13.46 -5.15
CA ARG A 29 -19.98 -13.79 -6.17
C ARG A 29 -19.68 -15.10 -6.91
N ASP A 30 -18.42 -15.50 -7.02
CA ASP A 30 -18.04 -16.77 -7.66
C ASP A 30 -18.55 -17.96 -6.82
N ARG A 31 -19.56 -18.68 -7.33
CA ARG A 31 -20.13 -19.86 -6.66
C ARG A 31 -19.35 -21.16 -6.92
N ARG A 32 -18.36 -21.15 -7.82
CA ARG A 32 -17.61 -22.35 -8.21
C ARG A 32 -16.44 -22.66 -7.27
N ARG A 33 -15.95 -21.67 -6.53
CA ARG A 33 -14.80 -21.80 -5.63
C ARG A 33 -15.25 -22.10 -4.20
N SER A 34 -14.44 -22.88 -3.49
CA SER A 34 -14.66 -23.21 -2.08
C SER A 34 -14.52 -21.98 -1.18
N ASP A 35 -15.18 -22.03 -0.02
CA ASP A 35 -15.18 -20.90 0.92
C ASP A 35 -13.78 -20.59 1.47
N VAL A 36 -12.96 -21.60 1.70
CA VAL A 36 -11.55 -21.43 2.13
C VAL A 36 -10.78 -20.58 1.12
N VAL A 37 -10.95 -20.85 -0.18
CA VAL A 37 -10.27 -20.10 -1.25
C VAL A 37 -10.76 -18.65 -1.27
N LYS A 38 -12.05 -18.39 -1.02
CA LYS A 38 -12.59 -17.02 -0.95
C LYS A 38 -12.03 -16.22 0.21
N VAL A 39 -11.93 -16.85 1.38
CA VAL A 39 -11.34 -16.23 2.57
C VAL A 39 -9.86 -15.90 2.32
N LEU A 40 -9.10 -16.84 1.76
CA LEU A 40 -7.69 -16.60 1.43
C LEU A 40 -7.53 -15.40 0.49
N TRP A 41 -8.32 -15.32 -0.58
CA TRP A 41 -8.27 -14.19 -1.51
C TRP A 41 -8.71 -12.87 -0.89
N THR A 42 -9.70 -12.90 -0.01
CA THR A 42 -10.10 -11.71 0.76
C THR A 42 -8.94 -11.18 1.58
N VAL A 43 -8.22 -12.05 2.29
CA VAL A 43 -7.04 -11.68 3.06
C VAL A 43 -5.96 -11.10 2.15
N VAL A 44 -5.69 -11.72 0.99
CA VAL A 44 -4.68 -11.23 0.04
C VAL A 44 -5.03 -9.83 -0.47
N ILE A 45 -6.27 -9.60 -0.90
CA ILE A 45 -6.73 -8.30 -1.43
C ILE A 45 -6.54 -7.20 -0.36
N ILE A 46 -6.91 -7.48 0.89
CA ILE A 46 -6.77 -6.50 1.98
C ILE A 46 -5.30 -6.32 2.39
N ALA A 47 -4.49 -7.38 2.38
CA ALA A 47 -3.10 -7.33 2.85
C ALA A 47 -2.19 -6.56 1.89
N LEU A 48 -2.42 -6.65 0.57
CA LEU A 48 -1.59 -5.99 -0.44
C LEU A 48 -1.38 -4.47 -0.21
N PRO A 49 -2.43 -3.64 -0.04
CA PRO A 49 -2.25 -2.20 0.22
C PRO A 49 -1.53 -1.95 1.54
N VAL A 50 -1.81 -2.76 2.57
CA VAL A 50 -1.15 -2.65 3.88
C VAL A 50 0.35 -2.92 3.77
N ILE A 51 0.73 -3.99 3.06
CA ILE A 51 2.13 -4.34 2.82
C ILE A 51 2.83 -3.24 2.03
N GLY A 52 2.17 -2.63 1.04
CA GLY A 52 2.73 -1.50 0.30
C GLY A 52 3.08 -0.31 1.20
N VAL A 53 2.16 0.08 2.07
CA VAL A 53 2.38 1.18 3.04
C VAL A 53 3.49 0.82 4.03
N LEU A 54 3.49 -0.40 4.57
CA LEU A 54 4.52 -0.88 5.49
C LEU A 54 5.90 -0.92 4.83
N GLY A 55 5.99 -1.44 3.61
CA GLY A 55 7.24 -1.48 2.84
C GLY A 55 7.80 -0.10 2.57
N TRP A 56 6.94 0.86 2.20
CA TRP A 56 7.34 2.26 2.07
C TRP A 56 7.86 2.85 3.39
N ALA A 57 7.14 2.64 4.49
CA ALA A 57 7.53 3.17 5.81
C ALA A 57 8.87 2.59 6.27
N VAL A 58 9.09 1.28 6.07
CA VAL A 58 10.35 0.62 6.38
C VAL A 58 11.49 1.17 5.51
N ASN A 59 11.27 1.32 4.20
CA ASN A 59 12.26 1.92 3.30
C ASN A 59 12.62 3.35 3.72
N TRP A 60 11.62 4.15 4.11
CA TRP A 60 11.82 5.50 4.62
C TRP A 60 12.67 5.52 5.90
N LEU A 61 12.43 4.60 6.83
CA LEU A 61 13.22 4.45 8.05
C LEU A 61 14.68 4.09 7.74
N PHE A 62 14.92 3.18 6.79
CA PHE A 62 16.28 2.83 6.38
C PHE A 62 17.02 4.01 5.74
N GLY A 63 16.36 4.79 4.87
CA GLY A 63 16.95 6.01 4.31
C GLY A 63 17.35 7.00 5.42
N ARG A 64 16.46 7.21 6.40
CA ARG A 64 16.74 8.11 7.52
C ARG A 64 17.86 7.62 8.44
N ALA A 65 17.98 6.31 8.64
CA ALA A 65 19.08 5.73 9.41
C ALA A 65 20.42 5.89 8.68
N ALA A 66 20.45 5.64 7.37
CA ALA A 66 21.64 5.84 6.53
C ALA A 66 22.12 7.30 6.56
N ASP A 67 21.20 8.26 6.46
CA ASP A 67 21.53 9.69 6.55
C ASP A 67 22.17 10.08 7.90
N ARG A 68 21.76 9.44 9.00
CA ARG A 68 22.33 9.72 10.33
C ARG A 68 23.73 9.13 10.48
N LEU A 69 23.98 7.95 9.94
CA LEU A 69 25.31 7.33 9.90
C LEU A 69 26.26 8.14 9.02
N ASN A 70 25.80 8.63 7.87
CA ASN A 70 26.63 9.43 6.97
C ASN A 70 27.02 10.78 7.60
N ARG A 71 26.13 11.43 8.36
CA ARG A 71 26.45 12.67 9.09
C ARG A 71 27.42 12.46 10.25
N SER A 72 27.38 11.32 10.93
CA SER A 72 28.30 11.02 12.04
C SER A 72 29.71 10.63 11.57
N ASN A 73 29.84 10.20 10.31
CA ASN A 73 31.12 9.89 9.65
C ASN A 73 31.65 11.04 8.76
N GLY A 74 30.93 12.16 8.65
CA GLY A 74 31.37 13.39 7.96
C GLY A 74 32.38 14.19 8.81
N PRO A 75 33.31 14.92 8.19
CA PRO A 75 34.64 15.19 8.73
C PRO A 75 34.60 15.97 10.04
N ALA A 76 35.31 15.43 11.04
CA ALA A 76 35.83 16.22 12.14
C ALA A 76 36.67 17.36 11.54
N ALA A 77 36.14 18.57 11.57
CA ALA A 77 36.85 19.82 11.32
C ALA A 77 36.76 20.67 12.60
#